data_AF-A0A7S4RQ57-F1
#
_entry.id   AF-A0A7S4RQ57-F1
#
_cell.length_a   1.000
_cell.length_b   1.000
_cell.length_c   1.000
_cell.angle_alpha   90.00
_cell.angle_beta   90.00
_cell.angle_gamma   90.00
#
_symmetry.space_group_name_H-M   'P 1'
#
loop_
_entity.id
_entity.type
_entity.pdbx_description
1 polymer ?
#
loop_
_entity_poly.entity_id
_entity_poly.type
_entity_poly.pdbx_seq_one_letter_code
_entity_poly.pdbx_strand_id
1 'polypeptide(L)'
;EEGLEVVGLRLAFPDAASAQAVTSAALRSTVRAGQPVLLLGLRGPHALGLWRSLLGPADPMLARSTDPSSLNARFGGQTRSEAVALAPPSSNARARADL
;
A
#
# COMPACT_ATOMS: atom_id res chain seq x y z
N GLU A 1 -14.41 15.99 11.96
CA GLU A 1 -14.01 14.67 11.43
C GLU A 1 -12.48 14.62 11.30
N GLU A 2 -11.76 14.22 12.36
CA GLU A 2 -10.33 13.90 12.22
C GLU A 2 -10.21 12.53 11.54
N GLY A 3 -9.71 12.51 10.31
CA GLY A 3 -9.68 11.31 9.48
C GLY A 3 -8.43 11.22 8.61
N LEU A 4 -8.31 10.11 7.90
CA LEU A 4 -7.28 9.90 6.89
C LEU A 4 -7.69 10.63 5.60
N GLU A 5 -6.89 11.61 5.17
CA GLU A 5 -7.14 12.38 3.96
C GLU A 5 -6.20 11.96 2.83
N VAL A 6 -6.74 11.84 1.61
CA VAL A 6 -5.94 11.66 0.40
C VAL A 6 -5.45 13.02 -0.07
N VAL A 7 -4.13 13.22 -0.07
CA VAL A 7 -3.50 14.47 -0.56
C VAL A 7 -3.00 14.37 -1.99
N GLY A 8 -2.92 13.15 -2.53
CA GLY A 8 -2.46 12.92 -3.89
C GLY A 8 -2.69 11.49 -4.32
N LEU A 9 -2.86 11.30 -5.63
CA LEU A 9 -3.06 10.00 -6.24
C LEU A 9 -2.36 10.00 -7.61
N ARG A 10 -1.61 8.94 -7.91
CA ARG A 10 -0.96 8.76 -9.21
C ARG A 10 -1.04 7.30 -9.65
N LEU A 11 -1.55 7.07 -10.86
CA LEU A 11 -1.43 5.79 -11.54
C LEU A 11 -0.11 5.75 -12.31
N ALA A 12 0.70 4.72 -12.07
CA ALA A 12 1.97 4.51 -12.75
C ALA A 12 2.01 3.14 -13.42
N PHE A 13 2.75 3.06 -14.54
CA PHE A 13 3.01 1.82 -15.28
C PHE A 13 4.52 1.61 -15.30
N PRO A 14 5.09 0.94 -14.28
CA PRO A 14 6.52 0.74 -14.19
C PRO A 14 7.03 -0.11 -15.35
N ASP A 15 8.11 0.35 -15.99
CA ASP A 15 8.94 -0.48 -16.83
C ASP A 15 9.98 -1.25 -15.98
N ALA A 16 10.80 -2.08 -16.62
CA ALA A 16 11.81 -2.87 -15.93
C ALA A 16 12.83 -2.01 -15.17
N ALA A 17 13.23 -0.87 -15.76
CA ALA A 17 14.17 0.05 -15.15
C ALA A 17 13.57 0.71 -13.90
N SER A 18 12.33 1.20 -14.00
CA SER A 18 11.61 1.85 -12.89
C SER A 18 11.36 0.89 -11.74
N ALA A 19 10.98 -0.36 -12.02
CA ALA A 19 10.78 -1.38 -11.00
C ALA A 19 12.09 -1.73 -10.26
N GLN A 20 13.22 -1.83 -10.98
CA GLN A 20 14.53 -2.06 -10.38
C GLN A 20 15.05 -0.86 -9.57
N ALA A 21 14.66 0.36 -9.97
CA ALA A 21 15.03 1.59 -9.29
C ALA A 21 14.31 1.79 -7.94
N VAL A 22 13.28 0.99 -7.61
CA VAL A 22 12.58 1.07 -6.31
C VAL A 22 13.53 0.68 -5.17
N THR A 23 13.97 1.70 -4.42
CA THR A 23 14.89 1.50 -3.29
C THR A 23 14.20 0.98 -2.04
N SER A 24 12.90 1.27 -1.86
CA SER A 24 12.13 0.83 -0.69
C SER A 24 11.96 -0.69 -0.67
N ALA A 25 12.57 -1.36 0.31
CA ALA A 25 12.52 -2.82 0.46
C ALA A 25 11.08 -3.36 0.52
N ALA A 26 10.15 -2.60 1.11
CA ALA A 26 8.75 -3.00 1.22
C ALA A 26 7.97 -2.89 -0.10
N LEU A 27 8.41 -2.05 -1.03
CA LEU A 27 7.75 -1.87 -2.32
C LEU A 27 8.34 -2.77 -3.41
N ARG A 28 9.61 -3.22 -3.28
CA ARG A 28 10.31 -4.03 -4.29
C ARG A 28 9.56 -5.29 -4.71
N SER A 29 8.85 -5.97 -3.81
CA SER A 29 8.11 -7.19 -4.14
C SER A 29 6.80 -6.93 -4.89
N THR A 30 6.27 -5.72 -4.76
CA THR A 30 4.93 -5.31 -5.21
C THR A 30 4.99 -4.51 -6.50
N VAL A 31 5.98 -3.63 -6.65
CA VAL A 31 6.18 -2.86 -7.89
C VAL A 31 6.88 -3.75 -8.91
N ARG A 32 6.14 -4.19 -9.92
CA ARG A 32 6.63 -5.07 -10.99
C ARG A 32 6.47 -4.41 -12.35
N ALA A 33 7.40 -4.70 -13.25
CA ALA A 33 7.34 -4.22 -14.62
C ALA A 33 6.06 -4.75 -15.30
N GLY A 34 5.34 -3.87 -16.00
CA GLY A 34 4.11 -4.21 -16.70
C GLY A 34 2.88 -4.38 -15.81
N GLN A 35 2.99 -4.21 -14.49
CA GLN A 35 1.84 -4.16 -13.58
C GLN A 35 1.54 -2.71 -13.18
N PRO A 36 0.32 -2.18 -13.43
CA PRO A 36 -0.03 -0.84 -12.98
C PRO A 36 -0.02 -0.75 -11.45
N VAL A 37 0.49 0.36 -10.94
CA VAL A 37 0.57 0.64 -9.50
C VAL A 37 -0.13 1.96 -9.21
N LEU A 38 -1.01 1.96 -8.20
CA LEU A 38 -1.64 3.17 -7.68
C LEU A 38 -0.84 3.68 -6.48
N LEU A 39 -0.27 4.87 -6.62
CA LEU A 39 0.42 5.59 -5.56
C LEU A 39 -0.58 6.51 -4.86
N LEU A 40 -0.65 6.42 -3.53
CA LEU A 40 -1.52 7.24 -2.69
C LEU A 40 -0.68 8.07 -1.72
N GLY A 41 -0.87 9.38 -1.74
CA GLY A 41 -0.41 10.29 -0.72
C GLY A 41 -1.50 10.43 0.34
N LEU A 42 -1.20 10.07 1.58
CA LEU A 42 -2.14 10.10 2.70
C LEU A 42 -1.63 11.02 3.81
N ARG A 43 -2.51 11.82 4.41
CA ARG A 43 -2.21 12.65 5.59
C ARG A 43 -3.27 12.48 6.67
N GLY A 44 -2.93 12.90 7.89
CA GLY A 44 -3.86 12.98 9.01
C GLY A 44 -3.23 12.50 10.33
N PRO A 45 -3.90 12.74 11.47
CA PRO A 45 -3.51 12.20 12.75
C PRO A 45 -3.42 10.67 12.66
N HIS A 46 -2.33 10.08 13.17
CA HIS A 46 -2.11 8.63 13.14
C HIS A 46 -2.30 7.98 11.74
N ALA A 47 -2.02 8.71 10.65
CA ALA A 47 -2.33 8.25 9.29
C ALA A 47 -1.81 6.84 8.96
N LEU A 48 -0.59 6.50 9.39
CA LEU A 48 -0.03 5.15 9.20
C LEU A 48 -0.82 4.08 9.97
N GLY A 49 -1.26 4.39 11.19
CA GLY A 49 -2.07 3.50 12.01
C GLY A 49 -3.44 3.27 11.37
N LEU A 50 -4.13 4.36 11.03
CA LEU A 50 -5.42 4.31 10.35
C LEU A 50 -5.35 3.56 9.01
N TRP A 51 -4.32 3.83 8.20
CA TRP A 51 -4.11 3.11 6.95
C TRP A 51 -3.90 1.61 7.17
N ARG A 52 -3.10 1.22 8.17
CA ARG A 52 -2.90 -0.20 8.52
C ARG A 52 -4.18 -0.86 9.00
N SER A 53 -4.99 -0.16 9.79
CA SER A 53 -6.31 -0.66 10.21
C SER A 53 -7.24 -0.87 9.02
N LEU A 54 -7.27 0.06 8.06
CA LEU A 54 -8.07 -0.08 6.84
C LEU A 54 -7.60 -1.24 5.94
N LEU A 55 -6.29 -1.47 5.86
CA LEU A 55 -5.73 -2.57 5.08
C LEU A 55 -6.04 -3.94 5.67
N GLY A 56 -6.10 -4.04 6.99
CA GLY A 56 -6.15 -5.32 7.70
C GLY A 56 -4.85 -6.12 7.55
N PRO A 57 -4.87 -7.42 7.84
CA PRO A 57 -3.71 -8.29 7.67
C PRO A 57 -3.15 -8.26 6.24
N ALA A 58 -1.82 -8.40 6.11
CA ALA A 58 -1.15 -8.40 4.81
C ALA A 58 -1.43 -9.67 3.98
N ASP A 59 -1.91 -10.75 4.61
CA ASP A 59 -2.38 -11.94 3.92
C ASP A 59 -3.89 -11.82 3.70
N PRO A 60 -4.39 -11.75 2.45
CA PRO A 60 -5.81 -11.69 2.14
C PRO A 60 -6.64 -12.84 2.76
N MET A 61 -6.08 -14.05 2.86
CA MET A 61 -6.77 -15.19 3.46
C MET A 61 -6.98 -15.00 4.95
N LEU A 62 -5.95 -14.50 5.65
CA LEU A 62 -6.05 -14.15 7.07
C LEU A 62 -6.95 -12.93 7.28
N ALA A 63 -6.90 -11.95 6.38
CA ALA A 63 -7.76 -10.78 6.42
C ALA A 63 -9.23 -11.20 6.31
N ARG A 64 -9.58 -12.11 5.40
CA ARG A 64 -10.95 -12.63 5.27
C ARG A 64 -11.47 -13.31 6.54
N SER A 65 -10.62 -13.95 7.33
CA SER A 65 -11.06 -14.62 8.57
C SER A 65 -11.09 -13.70 9.79
N THR A 66 -10.20 -12.70 9.85
CA THR A 66 -10.02 -11.85 11.06
C THR A 66 -10.61 -10.46 10.93
N ASP A 67 -10.62 -9.89 9.72
CA ASP A 67 -11.25 -8.60 9.41
C ASP A 67 -11.82 -8.63 7.97
N PRO A 68 -13.00 -9.24 7.78
CA PRO A 68 -13.64 -9.38 6.46
C PRO A 68 -13.95 -8.04 5.79
N SER A 69 -13.96 -6.94 6.55
CA SER A 69 -14.26 -5.59 6.06
C SER A 69 -13.05 -4.86 5.48
N SER A 70 -11.85 -5.33 5.83
CA SER A 70 -10.57 -4.74 5.40
C SER A 70 -10.35 -4.79 3.89
N LEU A 71 -9.51 -3.88 3.38
CA LEU A 71 -9.21 -3.79 1.95
C LEU A 71 -8.55 -5.08 1.42
N ASN A 72 -7.63 -5.68 2.18
CA ASN A 72 -6.99 -6.93 1.75
C ASN A 72 -7.96 -8.12 1.78
N ALA A 73 -8.95 -8.13 2.67
CA ALA A 73 -9.98 -9.17 2.67
C ALA A 73 -10.88 -9.08 1.44
N ARG A 74 -11.32 -7.86 1.10
CA ARG A 74 -12.31 -7.59 0.06
C ARG A 74 -11.74 -7.64 -1.36
N PHE A 75 -10.50 -7.20 -1.53
CA PHE A 75 -9.91 -6.99 -2.86
C PHE A 75 -8.62 -7.79 -3.09
N GLY A 76 -8.05 -8.39 -2.05
CA GLY A 76 -6.80 -9.16 -2.15
C GLY A 76 -7.01 -10.55 -2.73
N GLY A 77 -5.97 -11.08 -3.38
CA GLY A 77 -5.98 -12.39 -4.03
C GLY A 77 -5.97 -13.58 -3.07
N GLN A 78 -5.33 -14.69 -3.48
CA GLN A 78 -5.26 -15.92 -2.69
C GLN A 78 -3.95 -16.04 -1.91
N THR A 79 -2.96 -15.21 -2.24
CA THR A 79 -1.64 -15.23 -1.63
C THR A 79 -1.28 -13.88 -1.02
N ARG A 80 -0.29 -13.89 -0.11
CA ARG A 80 0.25 -12.67 0.51
C ARG A 80 0.82 -11.67 -0.52
N SER A 81 1.32 -12.16 -1.66
CA SER A 81 1.84 -11.29 -2.73
C SER A 81 0.74 -10.56 -3.51
N GLU A 82 -0.50 -10.99 -3.36
CA GLU A 82 -1.68 -10.40 -4.02
C GLU A 82 -2.47 -9.50 -3.07
N ALA A 83 -1.85 -9.00 -2.00
CA ALA A 83 -2.41 -7.92 -1.21
C ALA A 83 -2.59 -6.67 -2.07
N VAL A 84 -3.71 -5.95 -1.88
CA VAL A 84 -4.07 -4.78 -2.70
C VAL A 84 -3.19 -3.59 -2.39
N ALA A 85 -2.81 -3.44 -1.13
CA ALA A 85 -1.92 -2.39 -0.71
C ALA A 85 -1.13 -2.81 0.53
N LEU A 86 0.07 -2.24 0.64
CA LEU A 86 0.97 -2.46 1.77
C LEU A 86 1.25 -1.13 2.44
N ALA A 87 1.31 -1.14 3.77
CA ALA A 87 1.82 -0.01 4.53
C ALA A 87 3.36 -0.04 4.52
N PRO A 88 4.03 1.13 4.42
CA PRO A 88 5.48 1.16 4.58
C PRO A 88 5.89 0.67 5.97
N PRO A 89 7.10 0.08 6.11
CA PRO A 89 7.64 -0.30 7.40
C PRO A 89 7.79 0.94 8.28
N SER A 90 7.57 0.77 9.58
CA SER A 90 7.38 1.84 10.58
C SER A 90 8.54 2.81 10.76
N SER A 91 9.69 2.65 10.08
CA SER A 91 10.93 3.36 10.43
C SER A 91 11.11 4.75 9.80
N ASN A 92 10.32 5.20 8.81
CA ASN A 92 10.35 6.61 8.36
C ASN A 92 9.23 6.91 7.36
N ALA A 93 8.00 7.10 7.82
CA ALA A 93 6.90 7.60 6.99
C ALA A 93 6.99 9.13 6.75
N ARG A 94 8.20 9.66 6.49
CA ARG A 94 8.38 10.99 5.90
C ARG A 94 8.48 10.80 4.38
N ALA A 95 7.33 10.76 3.72
CA ALA A 95 7.28 10.75 2.27
C ALA A 95 7.87 12.08 1.75
N ARG A 96 8.91 11.99 0.91
CA ARG A 96 9.36 13.13 0.11
C ARG A 96 8.27 13.42 -0.91
N ALA A 97 7.67 14.61 -0.83
CA ALA A 97 6.62 15.07 -1.73
C ALA A 97 7.16 15.68 -3.03
N ASP A 98 8.46 15.55 -3.30
CA ASP A 98 9.10 16.11 -4.48
C ASP A 98 9.19 15.02 -5.56
N LEU A 99 8.15 14.95 -6.39
CA LEU A 99 8.16 14.33 -7.72
C LEU A 99 7.57 15.31 -8.73
#